data_AF-A0A7V0U2E8-F1
#
_entry.id   AF-A0A7V0U2E8-F1
#
_cell.length_a   1.000
_cell.length_b   1.000
_cell.length_c   1.000
_cell.angle_alpha   90.00
_cell.angle_beta   90.00
_cell.angle_gamma   90.00
#
_symmetry.space_group_name_H-M   'P 1'
#
loop_
_entity.id
_entity.type
_entity.pdbx_description
1 polymer ?
#
loop_
_entity_poly.entity_id
_entity_poly.type
_entity_poly.pdbx_seq_one_letter_code
_entity_poly.pdbx_strand_id
1 'polypeptide(L)'
;MKKQFSATKGLNADLENFEITDILQLITQQVKCGSLSVEGKDGNCSWYFLDGGLVDFECDFPGHLLDLKSILVKSGHLDESAYDLLTGKRGLGEKEVAELLVQGKFISPGELENINLRRLIESFIVTMQWTKGKYSFFPTSEVQRHPFLPAQDANFIILEALRQIDEMTVMKKRLQPLDRVFETTLAQANGEASIHDLNLFKEGLEAQFDRDELETYRLFDGKRPLSEILNRNVLGQFHTCRIILDFLERGIIVPESSSQSTGKLSRAPAVNRQLSGLPLMLLGTALVIATLLSIKNLTNPRQGLKPTFFSAIVDNLRADRKAVLAQAAELLRRP
;
A
#
# COMPACT_ATOMS: atom_id res chain seq x y z
N MET A 1 -0.54 36.99 -34.23
CA MET A 1 -1.91 37.49 -33.94
C MET A 1 -2.28 37.05 -32.53
N LYS A 2 -2.39 37.98 -31.58
CA LYS A 2 -2.82 37.69 -30.20
C LYS A 2 -4.31 37.39 -30.22
N LYS A 3 -4.72 36.13 -30.00
CA LYS A 3 -6.11 35.79 -29.72
C LYS A 3 -6.42 36.30 -28.31
N GLN A 4 -7.33 37.26 -28.26
CA GLN A 4 -7.89 37.82 -27.04
C GLN A 4 -8.83 36.75 -26.46
N PHE A 5 -8.38 36.07 -25.40
CA PHE A 5 -9.24 35.16 -24.65
C PHE A 5 -10.34 35.98 -23.99
N SER A 6 -11.58 35.68 -24.36
CA SER A 6 -12.78 36.21 -23.72
C SER A 6 -12.79 35.73 -22.27
N ALA A 7 -12.85 36.66 -21.31
CA ALA A 7 -12.83 36.35 -19.89
C ALA A 7 -14.11 35.59 -19.49
N THR A 8 -14.04 34.26 -19.54
CA THR A 8 -15.05 33.40 -18.94
C THR A 8 -14.93 33.56 -17.43
N LYS A 9 -16.00 34.01 -16.76
CA LYS A 9 -16.01 34.20 -15.30
C LYS A 9 -15.65 32.88 -14.60
N GLY A 10 -14.49 32.85 -13.94
CA GLY A 10 -14.08 31.77 -13.03
C GLY A 10 -14.58 32.00 -11.61
N LEU A 11 -14.47 30.98 -10.76
CA LEU A 11 -14.77 31.06 -9.32
C LEU A 11 -13.46 31.08 -8.54
N ASN A 12 -13.28 32.05 -7.65
CA ASN A 12 -12.11 32.11 -6.75
C ASN A 12 -12.61 32.26 -5.31
N ALA A 13 -12.05 31.51 -4.38
CA ALA A 13 -12.22 31.78 -2.95
C ALA A 13 -11.07 31.20 -2.12
N ASP A 14 -11.13 31.45 -0.82
CA ASP A 14 -10.16 30.97 0.16
C ASP A 14 -10.67 29.69 0.84
N LEU A 15 -9.76 28.76 1.13
CA LEU A 15 -10.07 27.48 1.79
C LEU A 15 -10.61 27.65 3.21
N GLU A 16 -10.32 28.77 3.88
CA GLU A 16 -10.86 29.07 5.20
C GLU A 16 -12.38 29.28 5.21
N ASN A 17 -12.97 29.64 4.05
CA ASN A 17 -14.36 30.05 3.96
C ASN A 17 -15.26 29.02 3.25
N PHE A 18 -14.67 28.11 2.46
CA PHE A 18 -15.38 27.10 1.68
C PHE A 18 -14.59 25.80 1.64
N GLU A 19 -15.25 24.68 1.91
CA GLU A 19 -14.64 23.36 1.84
C GLU A 19 -14.42 22.95 0.37
N ILE A 20 -13.25 22.35 0.08
CA ILE A 20 -12.88 21.89 -1.28
C ILE A 20 -13.93 20.91 -1.83
N THR A 21 -14.46 20.06 -0.96
CA THR A 21 -15.52 19.08 -1.23
C THR A 21 -16.76 19.72 -1.85
N ASP A 22 -17.21 20.86 -1.35
CA ASP A 22 -18.41 21.55 -1.85
C ASP A 22 -18.21 22.02 -3.29
N ILE A 23 -17.05 22.57 -3.61
CA ILE A 23 -16.74 23.07 -4.96
C ILE A 23 -16.66 21.91 -5.94
N LEU A 24 -15.99 20.82 -5.55
CA LEU A 24 -15.91 19.60 -6.36
C LEU A 24 -17.32 19.03 -6.63
N GLN A 25 -18.18 18.98 -5.61
CA GLN A 25 -19.56 18.54 -5.77
C GLN A 25 -20.35 19.45 -6.72
N LEU A 26 -20.18 20.77 -6.63
CA LEU A 26 -20.84 21.70 -7.55
C LEU A 26 -20.38 21.52 -9.00
N ILE A 27 -19.07 21.32 -9.23
CA ILE A 27 -18.49 21.08 -10.57
C ILE A 27 -19.08 19.81 -11.19
N THR A 28 -19.14 18.73 -10.42
CA THR A 28 -19.68 17.43 -10.88
C THR A 28 -21.18 17.50 -11.14
N GLN A 29 -21.97 18.03 -10.20
CA GLN A 29 -23.43 18.13 -10.33
C GLN A 29 -23.87 18.99 -11.51
N GLN A 30 -23.12 20.06 -11.78
CA GLN A 30 -23.39 20.95 -12.92
C GLN A 30 -22.70 20.51 -14.22
N VAL A 31 -22.06 19.33 -14.23
CA VAL A 31 -21.44 18.72 -15.40
C VAL A 31 -20.47 19.72 -16.09
N LYS A 32 -19.67 20.42 -15.29
CA LYS A 32 -18.78 21.47 -15.79
C LYS A 32 -17.54 20.85 -16.44
N CYS A 33 -17.01 21.58 -17.42
CA CYS A 33 -15.68 21.35 -17.99
C CYS A 33 -14.75 22.49 -17.53
N GLY A 34 -13.53 22.15 -17.15
CA GLY A 34 -12.58 23.16 -16.67
C GLY A 34 -11.46 22.58 -15.82
N SER A 35 -10.67 23.46 -15.21
CA SER A 35 -9.67 23.10 -14.20
C SER A 35 -10.01 23.72 -12.86
N LEU A 36 -9.90 22.94 -11.79
CA LEU A 36 -9.91 23.43 -10.40
C LEU A 36 -8.48 23.40 -9.89
N SER A 37 -7.89 24.56 -9.67
CA SER A 37 -6.57 24.70 -9.06
C SER A 37 -6.72 25.07 -7.59
N VAL A 38 -5.95 24.41 -6.72
CA VAL A 38 -5.87 24.66 -5.29
C VAL A 38 -4.41 24.87 -4.89
N GLU A 39 -4.14 25.92 -4.14
CA GLU A 39 -2.84 26.27 -3.62
C GLU A 39 -2.91 26.34 -2.10
N GLY A 40 -2.00 25.65 -1.42
CA GLY A 40 -1.92 25.62 0.04
C GLY A 40 -0.49 25.77 0.54
N LYS A 41 -0.30 25.55 1.84
CA LYS A 41 1.04 25.64 2.47
C LYS A 41 2.05 24.62 1.92
N ASP A 42 1.57 23.46 1.50
CA ASP A 42 2.39 22.30 1.14
C ASP A 42 2.29 21.99 -0.37
N GLY A 43 2.19 23.03 -1.19
CA GLY A 43 2.22 22.92 -2.65
C GLY A 43 0.93 23.36 -3.34
N ASN A 44 0.76 22.89 -4.57
CA ASN A 44 -0.43 23.15 -5.37
C ASN A 44 -0.92 21.88 -6.07
N CYS A 45 -2.20 21.82 -6.39
CA CYS A 45 -2.73 20.80 -7.27
C CYS A 45 -3.86 21.34 -8.14
N SER A 46 -3.90 20.90 -9.39
CA SER A 46 -4.95 21.19 -10.36
C SER A 46 -5.61 19.90 -10.82
N TRP A 47 -6.94 19.84 -10.75
CA TRP A 47 -7.72 18.75 -11.30
C TRP A 47 -8.51 19.22 -12.51
N TYR A 48 -8.57 18.38 -13.54
CA TYR A 48 -9.20 18.71 -14.80
C TYR A 48 -10.48 17.89 -14.99
N PHE A 49 -11.54 18.59 -15.35
CA PHE A 49 -12.89 18.05 -15.48
C PHE A 49 -13.37 18.13 -16.92
N LEU A 50 -13.95 17.04 -17.41
CA LEU A 50 -14.62 16.98 -18.69
C LEU A 50 -15.96 16.28 -18.51
N ASP A 51 -17.04 16.98 -18.85
CA ASP A 51 -18.42 16.54 -18.65
C ASP A 51 -18.68 16.08 -17.20
N GLY A 52 -18.17 16.84 -16.22
CA GLY A 52 -18.29 16.52 -14.79
C GLY A 52 -17.41 15.38 -14.29
N GLY A 53 -16.70 14.64 -15.17
CA GLY A 53 -15.76 13.60 -14.77
C GLY A 53 -14.34 14.13 -14.58
N LEU A 54 -13.63 13.63 -13.58
CA LEU A 54 -12.19 13.86 -13.39
C LEU A 54 -11.40 13.09 -14.45
N VAL A 55 -10.67 13.78 -15.31
CA VAL A 55 -9.98 13.15 -16.46
C VAL A 55 -8.47 13.32 -16.44
N ASP A 56 -7.95 14.20 -15.59
CA ASP A 56 -6.54 14.47 -15.45
C ASP A 56 -6.26 15.27 -14.16
N PHE A 57 -5.02 15.29 -13.72
CA PHE A 57 -4.57 16.08 -12.59
C PHE A 57 -3.08 16.38 -12.68
N GLU A 58 -2.66 17.50 -12.10
CA GLU A 58 -1.27 17.91 -12.00
C GLU A 58 -1.06 18.49 -10.60
N CYS A 59 -0.14 17.91 -9.83
CA CYS A 59 0.20 18.44 -8.52
C CYS A 59 1.71 18.64 -8.37
N ASP A 60 2.07 19.68 -7.63
CA ASP A 60 3.43 19.93 -7.18
C ASP A 60 3.44 19.95 -5.64
N PHE A 61 3.88 18.85 -5.05
CA PHE A 61 3.98 18.66 -3.60
C PHE A 61 5.44 18.43 -3.18
N PRO A 62 5.82 18.82 -1.95
CA PRO A 62 7.15 18.57 -1.41
C PRO A 62 7.57 17.11 -1.51
N GLY A 63 8.85 16.89 -1.82
CA GLY A 63 9.43 15.55 -1.90
C GLY A 63 8.95 14.72 -3.09
N HIS A 64 8.29 15.34 -4.08
CA HIS A 64 7.83 14.67 -5.29
C HIS A 64 6.89 13.49 -4.96
N LEU A 65 5.98 13.69 -4.01
CA LEU A 65 5.11 12.65 -3.46
C LEU A 65 4.31 11.90 -4.54
N LEU A 66 3.82 12.64 -5.54
CA LEU A 66 3.02 12.10 -6.63
C LEU A 66 3.78 12.02 -7.95
N ASP A 67 5.10 12.16 -7.94
CA ASP A 67 5.89 12.10 -9.17
C ASP A 67 5.95 10.68 -9.74
N LEU A 68 5.55 10.54 -10.99
CA LEU A 68 5.49 9.25 -11.67
C LEU A 68 6.88 8.62 -11.79
N LYS A 69 7.94 9.41 -12.06
CA LYS A 69 9.32 8.90 -12.14
C LYS A 69 9.72 8.26 -10.81
N SER A 70 9.58 9.00 -9.72
CA SER A 70 9.89 8.54 -8.35
C SER A 70 9.18 7.22 -8.01
N ILE A 71 7.88 7.12 -8.32
CA ILE A 71 7.09 5.91 -8.07
C ILE A 71 7.60 4.72 -8.89
N LEU A 72 7.83 4.89 -10.19
CA LEU A 72 8.29 3.82 -11.09
C LEU A 72 9.69 3.32 -10.74
N VAL A 73 10.60 4.24 -10.39
CA VAL A 73 11.97 3.89 -10.03
C VAL A 73 12.02 3.11 -8.72
N LYS A 74 11.32 3.60 -7.69
CA LYS A 74 11.33 2.96 -6.38
C LYS A 74 10.60 1.61 -6.36
N SER A 75 9.52 1.48 -7.14
CA SER A 75 8.78 0.20 -7.29
C SER A 75 9.51 -0.82 -8.17
N GLY A 76 10.67 -0.47 -8.74
CA GLY A 76 11.49 -1.37 -9.56
C GLY A 76 10.94 -1.66 -10.95
N HIS A 77 9.93 -0.92 -11.41
CA HIS A 77 9.47 -1.00 -12.80
C HIS A 77 10.51 -0.49 -13.79
N LEU A 78 11.35 0.43 -13.34
CA LEU A 78 12.31 1.10 -14.19
C LEU A 78 13.56 1.51 -13.42
N ASP A 79 14.74 1.27 -14.00
CA ASP A 79 15.95 1.90 -13.47
C ASP A 79 15.99 3.38 -13.85
N GLU A 80 16.59 4.22 -12.99
CA GLU A 80 16.70 5.66 -13.25
C GLU A 80 17.41 5.97 -14.58
N SER A 81 18.46 5.21 -14.91
CA SER A 81 19.16 5.34 -16.18
C SER A 81 18.28 5.00 -17.39
N ALA A 82 17.38 4.02 -17.26
CA ALA A 82 16.44 3.67 -18.30
C ALA A 82 15.38 4.77 -18.48
N TYR A 83 14.93 5.40 -17.38
CA TYR A 83 14.02 6.55 -17.44
C TYR A 83 14.64 7.70 -18.25
N ASP A 84 15.87 8.05 -17.91
CA ASP A 84 16.58 9.17 -18.51
C ASP A 84 16.90 8.92 -19.99
N LEU A 85 17.16 7.66 -20.37
CA LEU A 85 17.33 7.25 -21.76
C LEU A 85 16.02 7.33 -22.56
N LEU A 86 14.89 6.88 -21.99
CA LEU A 86 13.58 6.93 -22.64
C LEU A 86 13.10 8.36 -22.88
N THR A 87 13.28 9.22 -21.87
CA THR A 87 12.90 10.63 -21.97
C THR A 87 13.93 11.47 -22.74
N GLY A 88 15.15 10.96 -22.90
CA GLY A 88 16.16 11.48 -23.82
C GLY A 88 16.61 12.92 -23.54
N LYS A 89 16.53 13.38 -22.28
CA LYS A 89 16.69 14.79 -21.85
C LYS A 89 15.77 15.79 -22.56
N ARG A 90 14.77 15.31 -23.28
CA ARG A 90 13.72 16.15 -23.86
C ARG A 90 12.77 16.47 -22.71
N GLY A 91 12.38 17.72 -22.54
CA GLY A 91 11.38 18.13 -21.55
C GLY A 91 9.99 17.63 -21.98
N LEU A 92 9.81 16.32 -22.04
CA LEU A 92 8.56 15.66 -22.37
C LEU A 92 7.56 15.88 -21.23
N GLY A 93 6.30 16.08 -21.59
CA GLY A 93 5.21 16.11 -20.63
C GLY A 93 4.95 14.73 -20.03
N GLU A 94 4.37 14.67 -18.83
CA GLU A 94 4.09 13.41 -18.14
C GLU A 94 3.28 12.42 -19.00
N LYS A 95 2.27 12.92 -19.74
CA LYS A 95 1.45 12.11 -20.65
C LYS A 95 2.25 11.46 -21.77
N GLU A 96 3.20 12.18 -22.36
CA GLU A 96 4.08 11.65 -23.41
C GLU A 96 5.01 10.58 -22.85
N VAL A 97 5.54 10.80 -21.64
CA VAL A 97 6.35 9.80 -20.94
C VAL A 97 5.53 8.54 -20.63
N ALA A 98 4.30 8.70 -20.16
CA ALA A 98 3.39 7.60 -19.89
C ALA A 98 3.15 6.74 -21.14
N GLU A 99 2.93 7.36 -22.31
CA GLU A 99 2.77 6.65 -23.58
C GLU A 99 4.04 5.89 -23.97
N LEU A 100 5.22 6.51 -23.83
CA LEU A 100 6.50 5.86 -24.12
C LEU A 100 6.78 4.67 -23.20
N LEU A 101 6.43 4.75 -21.91
CA LEU A 101 6.61 3.66 -20.96
C LEU A 101 5.79 2.43 -21.35
N VAL A 102 4.55 2.65 -21.79
CA VAL A 102 3.65 1.58 -22.26
C VAL A 102 4.10 1.03 -23.61
N GLN A 103 4.45 1.88 -24.57
CA GLN A 103 4.98 1.47 -25.87
C GLN A 103 6.28 0.66 -25.73
N GLY A 104 7.15 1.07 -24.81
CA GLY A 104 8.39 0.39 -24.45
C GLY A 104 8.19 -0.89 -23.62
N LYS A 105 6.95 -1.23 -23.23
CA LYS A 105 6.58 -2.40 -22.41
C LYS A 105 7.25 -2.43 -21.03
N PHE A 106 7.62 -1.27 -20.49
CA PHE A 106 8.13 -1.16 -19.13
C PHE A 106 7.03 -1.29 -18.07
N ILE A 107 5.82 -0.87 -18.43
CA ILE A 107 4.63 -0.99 -17.61
C ILE A 107 3.42 -1.32 -18.50
N SER A 108 2.49 -2.11 -17.98
CA SER A 108 1.24 -2.38 -18.69
C SER A 108 0.28 -1.18 -18.59
N PRO A 109 -0.63 -0.99 -19.56
CA PRO A 109 -1.63 0.10 -19.49
C PRO A 109 -2.45 0.06 -18.20
N GLY A 110 -2.95 -1.12 -17.81
CA GLY A 110 -3.78 -1.26 -16.60
C GLY A 110 -3.01 -1.02 -15.30
N GLU A 111 -1.71 -1.35 -15.26
CA GLU A 111 -0.87 -1.06 -14.10
C GLU A 111 -0.62 0.45 -13.97
N LEU A 112 -0.38 1.15 -15.09
CA LEU A 112 -0.24 2.60 -15.10
C LEU A 112 -1.55 3.32 -14.75
N GLU A 113 -2.70 2.80 -15.22
CA GLU A 113 -4.02 3.28 -14.80
C GLU A 113 -4.23 3.15 -13.29
N ASN A 114 -3.87 2.01 -12.69
CA ASN A 114 -3.94 1.81 -11.24
C ASN A 114 -3.03 2.77 -10.47
N ILE A 115 -1.81 3.01 -10.96
CA ILE A 115 -0.88 3.99 -10.38
C ILE A 115 -1.49 5.40 -10.43
N ASN A 116 -2.03 5.81 -11.59
CA ASN A 116 -2.62 7.14 -11.74
C ASN A 116 -3.88 7.33 -10.90
N LEU A 117 -4.72 6.29 -10.77
CA LEU A 117 -5.88 6.33 -9.88
C LEU A 117 -5.45 6.49 -8.42
N ARG A 118 -4.41 5.76 -7.98
CA ARG A 118 -3.86 5.91 -6.62
C ARG A 118 -3.29 7.31 -6.39
N ARG A 119 -2.54 7.85 -7.36
CA ARG A 119 -2.00 9.22 -7.31
C ARG A 119 -3.12 10.27 -7.26
N LEU A 120 -4.21 10.07 -8.01
CA LEU A 120 -5.39 10.92 -7.98
C LEU A 120 -6.01 10.93 -6.58
N ILE A 121 -6.27 9.76 -5.99
CA ILE A 121 -6.83 9.67 -4.62
C ILE A 121 -5.89 10.34 -3.60
N GLU A 122 -4.59 10.07 -3.67
CA GLU A 122 -3.59 10.66 -2.77
C GLU A 122 -3.54 12.19 -2.91
N SER A 123 -3.75 12.74 -4.11
CA SER A 123 -3.85 14.20 -4.29
C SER A 123 -5.01 14.82 -3.49
N PHE A 124 -6.15 14.13 -3.44
CA PHE A 124 -7.30 14.57 -2.63
C PHE A 124 -6.99 14.43 -1.14
N ILE A 125 -6.36 13.32 -0.73
CA ILE A 125 -5.95 13.10 0.68
C ILE A 125 -5.06 14.24 1.16
N VAL A 126 -4.05 14.64 0.40
CA VAL A 126 -3.11 15.71 0.77
C VAL A 126 -3.84 17.06 0.83
N THR A 127 -4.55 17.42 -0.23
CA THR A 127 -5.19 18.75 -0.35
C THR A 127 -6.34 18.96 0.63
N MET A 128 -7.15 17.93 0.93
CA MET A 128 -8.26 18.03 1.88
C MET A 128 -7.81 18.25 3.33
N GLN A 129 -6.54 17.99 3.65
CA GLN A 129 -5.98 18.29 4.96
C GLN A 129 -5.48 19.74 5.10
N TRP A 130 -5.53 20.54 4.03
CA TRP A 130 -5.14 21.95 4.08
C TRP A 130 -6.23 22.80 4.72
N THR A 131 -5.88 23.48 5.82
CA THR A 131 -6.79 24.39 6.53
C THR A 131 -6.74 25.83 6.02
N LYS A 132 -5.77 26.15 5.16
CA LYS A 132 -5.54 27.48 4.58
C LYS A 132 -5.04 27.35 3.16
N GLY A 133 -5.47 28.28 2.30
CA GLY A 133 -5.07 28.29 0.90
C GLY A 133 -6.11 28.96 0.03
N LYS A 134 -5.93 28.85 -1.29
CA LYS A 134 -6.81 29.44 -2.29
C LYS A 134 -7.21 28.39 -3.29
N TYR A 135 -8.40 28.53 -3.85
CA TYR A 135 -8.79 27.78 -5.02
C TYR A 135 -9.32 28.68 -6.13
N SER A 136 -9.22 28.18 -7.36
CA SER A 136 -9.69 28.87 -8.55
C SER A 136 -10.20 27.83 -9.55
N PHE A 137 -11.46 27.97 -9.97
CA PHE A 137 -12.03 27.18 -11.05
C PHE A 137 -12.06 28.00 -12.34
N PHE A 138 -11.42 27.46 -13.38
CA PHE A 138 -11.38 28.04 -14.71
C PHE A 138 -12.20 27.18 -15.68
N PRO A 139 -13.42 27.61 -16.05
CA PRO A 139 -14.21 26.90 -17.05
C PRO A 139 -13.49 26.92 -18.41
N THR A 140 -13.31 25.75 -19.01
CA THR A 140 -12.77 25.61 -20.37
C THR A 140 -13.38 24.38 -21.05
N SER A 141 -13.53 24.44 -22.37
CA SER A 141 -13.94 23.30 -23.19
C SER A 141 -12.74 22.52 -23.75
N GLU A 142 -11.54 23.07 -23.65
CA GLU A 142 -10.30 22.46 -24.13
C GLU A 142 -9.61 21.70 -22.99
N VAL A 143 -10.19 20.57 -22.57
CA VAL A 143 -9.61 19.70 -21.53
C VAL A 143 -9.06 18.44 -22.18
N GLN A 144 -7.75 18.22 -22.03
CA GLN A 144 -7.09 17.01 -22.51
C GLN A 144 -7.17 15.90 -21.47
N ARG A 145 -7.71 14.74 -21.86
CA ARG A 145 -7.72 13.55 -21.01
C ARG A 145 -6.31 13.01 -20.83
N HIS A 146 -6.01 12.44 -19.67
CA HIS A 146 -4.82 11.65 -19.49
C HIS A 146 -5.00 10.26 -20.14
N PRO A 147 -4.08 9.78 -20.99
CA PRO A 147 -4.28 8.53 -21.75
C PRO A 147 -4.48 7.27 -20.89
N PHE A 148 -3.91 7.28 -19.69
CA PHE A 148 -3.97 6.18 -18.71
C PHE A 148 -4.63 6.60 -17.40
N LEU A 149 -5.69 7.40 -17.49
CA LEU A 149 -6.60 7.68 -16.37
C LEU A 149 -8.02 7.81 -16.94
N PRO A 150 -8.83 6.74 -16.89
CA PRO A 150 -10.23 6.82 -17.28
C PRO A 150 -10.97 7.88 -16.46
N ALA A 151 -12.03 8.46 -17.01
CA ALA A 151 -12.82 9.47 -16.31
C ALA A 151 -13.35 8.91 -14.97
N GLN A 152 -13.05 9.60 -13.87
CA GLN A 152 -13.47 9.21 -12.52
C GLN A 152 -14.64 10.06 -12.04
N ASP A 153 -15.55 9.45 -11.28
CA ASP A 153 -16.54 10.19 -10.51
C ASP A 153 -15.83 10.87 -9.32
N ALA A 154 -15.89 12.21 -9.25
CA ALA A 154 -15.25 12.92 -8.15
C ALA A 154 -15.87 12.56 -6.79
N ASN A 155 -17.16 12.21 -6.72
CA ASN A 155 -17.77 11.79 -5.46
C ASN A 155 -17.15 10.50 -4.93
N PHE A 156 -16.87 9.54 -5.82
CA PHE A 156 -16.15 8.33 -5.46
C PHE A 156 -14.75 8.65 -4.91
N ILE A 157 -13.99 9.50 -5.60
CA ILE A 157 -12.63 9.90 -5.18
C ILE A 157 -12.66 10.64 -3.82
N ILE A 158 -13.61 11.55 -3.62
CA ILE A 158 -13.80 12.29 -2.37
C ILE A 158 -14.08 11.33 -1.22
N LEU A 159 -15.06 10.42 -1.38
CA LEU A 159 -15.44 9.48 -0.33
C LEU A 159 -14.29 8.53 0.01
N GLU A 160 -13.55 8.07 -0.99
CA GLU A 160 -12.39 7.21 -0.78
C GLU A 160 -11.25 7.95 -0.06
N ALA A 161 -10.97 9.19 -0.42
CA ALA A 161 -9.97 10.02 0.27
C ALA A 161 -10.34 10.26 1.74
N LEU A 162 -11.60 10.62 2.03
CA LEU A 162 -12.08 10.84 3.40
C LEU A 162 -12.01 9.55 4.23
N ARG A 163 -12.43 8.41 3.66
CA ARG A 163 -12.31 7.10 4.30
C ARG A 163 -10.86 6.80 4.69
N GLN A 164 -9.91 7.05 3.78
CA GLN A 164 -8.49 6.82 4.04
C GLN A 164 -7.92 7.76 5.10
N ILE A 165 -8.32 9.05 5.14
CA ILE A 165 -7.92 10.00 6.19
C ILE A 165 -8.37 9.51 7.58
N ASP A 166 -9.62 9.08 7.69
CA ASP A 166 -10.19 8.61 8.95
C ASP A 166 -9.51 7.32 9.44
N GLU A 167 -9.40 6.32 8.55
CA GLU A 167 -8.76 5.05 8.85
C GLU A 167 -7.28 5.21 9.17
N MET A 168 -6.58 6.09 8.45
CA MET A 168 -5.18 6.42 8.72
C MET A 168 -4.96 6.84 10.17
N THR A 169 -5.86 7.67 10.72
CA THR A 169 -5.75 8.16 12.09
C THR A 169 -5.82 7.01 13.09
N VAL A 170 -6.70 6.04 12.85
CA VAL A 170 -6.83 4.84 13.69
C VAL A 170 -5.61 3.94 13.54
N MET A 171 -5.16 3.68 12.31
CA MET A 171 -3.99 2.85 12.03
C MET A 171 -2.71 3.42 12.65
N LYS A 172 -2.44 4.72 12.47
CA LYS A 172 -1.27 5.38 13.06
C LYS A 172 -1.27 5.30 14.58
N LYS A 173 -2.43 5.42 15.24
CA LYS A 173 -2.55 5.22 16.70
C LYS A 173 -2.17 3.79 17.11
N ARG A 174 -2.58 2.77 16.36
CA ARG A 174 -2.21 1.36 16.62
C ARG A 174 -0.72 1.10 16.42
N LEU A 175 -0.06 1.82 15.50
CA LEU A 175 1.36 1.68 15.19
C LEU A 175 2.29 2.47 16.13
N GLN A 176 1.77 3.23 17.09
CA GLN A 176 2.61 4.00 18.00
C GLN A 176 3.45 3.12 18.95
N PRO A 177 4.69 3.53 19.28
CA PRO A 177 5.35 4.76 18.83
C PRO A 177 6.06 4.56 17.47
N LEU A 178 6.00 5.57 16.59
CA LEU A 178 6.48 5.48 15.20
C LEU A 178 8.01 5.53 15.06
N ASP A 179 8.73 5.90 16.11
CA ASP A 179 10.19 5.85 16.21
C ASP A 179 10.72 4.44 16.53
N ARG A 180 9.82 3.48 16.80
CA ARG A 180 10.20 2.10 17.04
C ARG A 180 10.71 1.42 15.76
N VAL A 181 11.77 0.64 15.93
CA VAL A 181 12.35 -0.21 14.89
C VAL A 181 11.74 -1.60 14.96
N PHE A 182 11.46 -2.17 13.79
CA PHE A 182 10.94 -3.51 13.63
C PHE A 182 11.88 -4.30 12.72
N GLU A 183 11.98 -5.59 13.00
CA GLU A 183 12.75 -6.54 12.20
C GLU A 183 11.85 -7.68 11.75
N THR A 184 12.30 -8.42 10.74
CA THR A 184 11.57 -9.61 10.29
C THR A 184 11.75 -10.73 11.31
N THR A 185 10.72 -11.57 11.50
CA THR A 185 10.80 -12.71 12.42
C THR A 185 11.92 -13.68 12.01
N LEU A 186 12.21 -13.79 10.71
CA LEU A 186 13.33 -14.56 10.19
C LEU A 186 14.69 -13.99 10.62
N ALA A 187 14.84 -12.66 10.69
CA ALA A 187 16.07 -12.03 11.17
C ALA A 187 16.36 -12.37 12.64
N GLN A 188 15.33 -12.46 13.49
CA GLN A 188 15.50 -12.91 14.88
C GLN A 188 15.87 -14.39 14.99
N ALA A 189 15.35 -15.25 14.11
CA ALA A 189 15.61 -16.69 14.12
C ALA A 189 17.02 -17.09 13.64
N ASN A 190 17.77 -16.17 13.02
CA ASN A 190 19.14 -16.40 12.53
C ASN A 190 20.15 -16.85 13.60
N GLY A 191 19.82 -16.69 14.90
CA GLY A 191 20.67 -17.15 15.99
C GLY A 191 20.67 -18.66 16.25
N GLU A 192 19.66 -19.40 15.75
CA GLU A 192 19.42 -20.80 16.16
C GLU A 192 19.29 -21.79 14.99
N ALA A 193 19.09 -21.33 13.75
CA ALA A 193 18.81 -22.18 12.58
C ALA A 193 19.92 -22.15 11.51
N SER A 194 20.00 -23.22 10.70
CA SER A 194 20.93 -23.31 9.56
C SER A 194 20.59 -22.27 8.48
N ILE A 195 21.60 -21.59 7.93
CA ILE A 195 21.46 -20.54 6.91
C ILE A 195 20.66 -21.02 5.68
N HIS A 196 20.84 -22.29 5.29
CA HIS A 196 20.14 -22.85 4.13
C HIS A 196 18.63 -22.97 4.37
N ASP A 197 18.22 -23.43 5.55
CA ASP A 197 16.81 -23.58 5.90
C ASP A 197 16.13 -22.21 5.95
N LEU A 198 16.80 -21.21 6.52
CA LEU A 198 16.31 -19.83 6.60
C LEU A 198 16.08 -19.20 5.23
N ASN A 199 16.95 -19.46 4.25
CA ASN A 199 16.77 -18.98 2.88
C ASN A 199 15.55 -19.62 2.20
N LEU A 200 15.35 -20.93 2.35
CA LEU A 200 14.18 -21.63 1.83
C LEU A 200 12.87 -21.12 2.47
N PHE A 201 12.85 -20.89 3.78
CA PHE A 201 11.70 -20.29 4.46
C PHE A 201 11.43 -18.87 3.98
N LYS A 202 12.48 -18.07 3.76
CA LYS A 202 12.35 -16.71 3.23
C LYS A 202 11.74 -16.72 1.83
N GLU A 203 12.24 -17.54 0.92
CA GLU A 203 11.68 -17.67 -0.44
C GLU A 203 10.22 -18.13 -0.42
N GLY A 204 9.89 -19.12 0.42
CA GLY A 204 8.51 -19.59 0.57
C GLY A 204 7.56 -18.57 1.21
N LEU A 205 8.06 -17.68 2.07
CA LEU A 205 7.29 -16.58 2.64
C LEU A 205 7.08 -15.47 1.62
N GLU A 206 8.16 -15.03 0.94
CA GLU A 206 8.09 -13.97 -0.08
C GLU A 206 7.20 -14.37 -1.26
N ALA A 207 7.13 -15.67 -1.61
CA ALA A 207 6.23 -16.18 -2.64
C ALA A 207 4.72 -16.05 -2.31
N GLN A 208 4.37 -15.81 -1.04
CA GLN A 208 2.99 -15.59 -0.61
C GLN A 208 2.59 -14.12 -0.65
N PHE A 209 3.55 -13.21 -0.79
CA PHE A 209 3.28 -11.78 -0.83
C PHE A 209 2.81 -11.35 -2.20
N ASP A 210 1.82 -10.47 -2.22
CA ASP A 210 1.60 -9.65 -3.40
C ASP A 210 2.77 -8.66 -3.60
N ARG A 211 2.73 -7.89 -4.69
CA ARG A 211 3.81 -6.95 -5.01
C ARG A 211 3.97 -5.87 -3.93
N ASP A 212 2.86 -5.32 -3.45
CA ASP A 212 2.83 -4.21 -2.49
C ASP A 212 3.35 -4.68 -1.11
N GLU A 213 2.94 -5.88 -0.69
CA GLU A 213 3.44 -6.56 0.51
C GLU A 213 4.95 -6.82 0.40
N LEU A 214 5.42 -7.37 -0.72
CA LEU A 214 6.84 -7.69 -0.92
C LEU A 214 7.71 -6.44 -0.91
N GLU A 215 7.26 -5.37 -1.56
CA GLU A 215 7.96 -4.08 -1.56
C GLU A 215 8.07 -3.52 -0.13
N THR A 216 6.98 -3.55 0.62
CA THR A 216 6.95 -3.10 2.02
C THR A 216 7.86 -3.96 2.90
N TYR A 217 7.83 -5.28 2.72
CA TYR A 217 8.62 -6.24 3.47
C TYR A 217 10.13 -5.97 3.33
N ARG A 218 10.59 -5.63 2.12
CA ARG A 218 12.00 -5.35 1.82
C ARG A 218 12.55 -4.11 2.52
N LEU A 219 11.70 -3.23 3.03
CA LEU A 219 12.12 -2.03 3.77
C LEU A 219 12.56 -2.33 5.20
N PHE A 220 12.14 -3.47 5.77
CA PHE A 220 12.48 -3.89 7.13
C PHE A 220 13.90 -4.49 7.20
N ASP A 221 14.85 -3.64 7.56
CA ASP A 221 16.26 -3.99 7.73
C ASP A 221 16.70 -4.10 9.21
N GLY A 222 15.75 -3.99 10.14
CA GLY A 222 16.02 -3.99 11.58
C GLY A 222 16.73 -2.74 12.09
N LYS A 223 16.80 -1.66 11.29
CA LYS A 223 17.45 -0.39 11.70
C LYS A 223 16.54 0.81 11.50
N ARG A 224 15.67 0.76 10.50
CA ARG A 224 14.78 1.88 10.17
C ARG A 224 13.59 1.96 11.13
N PRO A 225 13.27 3.14 11.66
CA PRO A 225 12.03 3.35 12.41
C PRO A 225 10.82 3.28 11.47
N LEU A 226 9.64 2.93 12.02
CA LEU A 226 8.40 2.90 11.24
C LEU A 226 8.12 4.22 10.51
N SER A 227 8.43 5.36 11.13
CA SER A 227 8.27 6.68 10.52
C SER A 227 9.04 6.82 9.22
N GLU A 228 10.25 6.26 9.13
CA GLU A 228 11.06 6.28 7.91
C GLU A 228 10.48 5.33 6.86
N ILE A 229 10.04 4.13 7.26
CA ILE A 229 9.40 3.16 6.35
C ILE A 229 8.13 3.76 5.73
N LEU A 230 7.27 4.38 6.55
CA LEU A 230 6.04 5.03 6.09
C LEU A 230 6.30 6.15 5.08
N ASN A 231 7.39 6.91 5.26
CA ASN A 231 7.72 8.03 4.37
C ASN A 231 8.46 7.59 3.09
N ARG A 232 9.14 6.45 3.11
CA ARG A 232 9.93 5.96 1.97
C ARG A 232 9.15 5.11 0.98
N ASN A 233 8.14 4.40 1.47
CA ASN A 233 7.39 3.45 0.66
C ASN A 233 6.58 4.17 -0.44
N VAL A 234 6.65 3.65 -1.67
CA VAL A 234 5.99 4.22 -2.85
C VAL A 234 4.48 4.13 -2.81
N LEU A 235 3.96 3.19 -2.02
CA LEU A 235 2.55 2.88 -1.99
C LEU A 235 1.71 3.99 -1.32
N GLY A 236 2.37 4.98 -0.72
CA GLY A 236 1.77 5.99 0.12
C GLY A 236 1.64 5.50 1.57
N GLN A 237 1.47 6.44 2.51
CA GLN A 237 1.42 6.11 3.93
C GLN A 237 0.24 5.19 4.27
N PHE A 238 -0.90 5.32 3.56
CA PHE A 238 -2.13 4.60 3.91
C PHE A 238 -1.97 3.10 3.68
N HIS A 239 -1.61 2.74 2.45
CA HIS A 239 -1.36 1.35 2.06
C HIS A 239 -0.22 0.75 2.89
N THR A 240 0.85 1.52 3.12
CA THR A 240 1.98 1.06 3.94
C THR A 240 1.54 0.77 5.38
N CYS A 241 0.80 1.66 6.04
CA CYS A 241 0.26 1.42 7.39
C CYS A 241 -0.56 0.13 7.45
N ARG A 242 -1.43 -0.10 6.45
CA ARG A 242 -2.29 -1.29 6.38
C ARG A 242 -1.47 -2.57 6.28
N ILE A 243 -0.47 -2.62 5.40
CA ILE A 243 0.42 -3.77 5.24
C ILE A 243 1.23 -4.03 6.51
N ILE A 244 1.75 -2.97 7.14
CA ILE A 244 2.51 -3.10 8.40
C ILE A 244 1.65 -3.70 9.51
N LEU A 245 0.38 -3.27 9.63
CA LEU A 245 -0.55 -3.84 10.60
C LEU A 245 -0.85 -5.31 10.31
N ASP A 246 -1.07 -5.68 9.06
CA ASP A 246 -1.26 -7.08 8.66
C ASP A 246 -0.02 -7.94 8.99
N PHE A 247 1.18 -7.43 8.70
CA PHE A 247 2.43 -8.10 9.05
C PHE A 247 2.61 -8.30 10.55
N LEU A 248 2.19 -7.33 11.38
CA LEU A 248 2.20 -7.46 12.83
C LEU A 248 1.19 -8.51 13.31
N GLU A 249 -0.02 -8.50 12.75
CA GLU A 249 -1.08 -9.46 13.10
C GLU A 249 -0.71 -10.90 12.72
N ARG A 250 0.01 -11.08 11.60
CA ARG A 250 0.53 -12.38 11.13
C ARG A 250 1.86 -12.78 11.79
N GLY A 251 2.50 -11.90 12.55
CA GLY A 251 3.81 -12.13 13.15
C GLY A 251 4.95 -12.26 12.13
N ILE A 252 4.85 -11.59 10.98
CA ILE A 252 5.90 -11.51 9.95
C ILE A 252 7.02 -10.56 10.38
N ILE A 253 6.63 -9.47 11.06
CA ILE A 253 7.54 -8.50 11.66
C ILE A 253 7.30 -8.43 13.16
N VAL A 254 8.35 -8.10 13.89
CA VAL A 254 8.38 -8.02 15.35
C VAL A 254 9.16 -6.79 15.79
N PRO A 255 8.77 -6.15 16.90
CA PRO A 255 9.54 -5.04 17.44
C PRO A 255 10.93 -5.53 17.86
N GLU A 256 11.96 -4.72 17.63
CA GLU A 256 13.33 -5.06 18.04
C GLU A 256 13.34 -5.35 19.56
N SER A 257 13.85 -6.54 19.92
CA SER A 257 14.01 -6.94 21.31
C SER A 257 15.09 -6.06 21.92
N SER A 258 14.70 -5.06 22.72
CA SER A 258 15.60 -4.06 23.31
C SER A 258 16.86 -4.70 23.92
N SER A 259 17.94 -4.75 23.14
CA SER A 259 19.23 -5.24 23.54
C SER A 259 20.15 -4.03 23.63
N GLN A 260 20.36 -3.56 24.86
CA GLN A 260 21.33 -2.54 25.27
C GLN A 260 20.97 -1.06 25.00
N SER A 261 20.11 -0.50 25.85
CA SER A 261 20.29 0.89 26.30
C SER A 261 21.23 0.89 27.50
N THR A 262 22.50 1.26 27.29
CA THR A 262 23.38 1.73 28.37
C THR A 262 22.91 3.11 28.82
N GLY A 263 21.90 3.13 29.69
CA GLY A 263 21.46 4.31 30.42
C GLY A 263 21.30 3.95 31.89
N LYS A 264 22.23 4.42 32.74
CA LYS A 264 22.19 4.28 34.19
C LYS A 264 20.82 4.72 34.74
N LEU A 265 20.00 3.77 35.17
CA LEU A 265 18.90 4.01 36.11
C LEU A 265 18.89 2.90 37.16
N SER A 266 19.13 3.37 38.39
CA SER A 266 18.91 2.77 39.70
C SER A 266 18.69 1.26 39.82
N ARG A 267 19.66 0.63 40.50
CA ARG A 267 19.63 -0.74 41.00
C ARG A 267 18.48 -0.91 42.01
N ALA A 268 17.42 -1.61 41.62
CA ALA A 268 16.50 -2.29 42.53
C ALA A 268 16.91 -3.77 42.67
N PRO A 269 16.66 -4.43 43.82
CA PRO A 269 17.35 -5.67 44.15
C PRO A 269 16.89 -6.84 43.27
N ALA A 270 17.85 -7.71 42.97
CA ALA A 270 17.66 -8.94 42.24
C ALA A 270 16.64 -9.85 42.96
N VAL A 271 15.45 -10.00 42.37
CA VAL A 271 14.61 -11.16 42.65
C VAL A 271 15.14 -12.28 41.75
N ASN A 272 15.83 -13.23 42.38
CA ASN A 272 16.29 -14.47 41.77
C ASN A 272 15.09 -15.26 41.27
N ARG A 273 14.70 -15.07 40.01
CA ARG A 273 13.80 -15.98 39.31
C ARG A 273 14.67 -16.90 38.47
N GLN A 274 15.07 -18.00 39.08
CA GLN A 274 15.43 -19.21 38.35
C GLN A 274 14.32 -19.48 37.34
N LEU A 275 14.63 -19.36 36.05
CA LEU A 275 13.81 -19.96 35.00
C LEU A 275 13.86 -21.46 35.19
N SER A 276 12.96 -22.00 36.01
CA SER A 276 12.61 -23.41 35.96
C SER A 276 11.89 -23.65 34.62
N GLY A 277 12.24 -24.74 33.93
CA GLY A 277 11.81 -25.11 32.57
C GLY A 277 10.31 -25.37 32.37
N LEU A 278 9.44 -24.71 33.12
CA LEU A 278 7.98 -24.78 33.02
C LEU A 278 7.39 -24.21 31.72
N PRO A 279 7.84 -23.09 31.11
CA PRO A 279 7.24 -22.60 29.88
C PRO A 279 7.56 -23.50 28.67
N LEU A 280 8.74 -24.15 28.65
CA LEU A 280 9.12 -25.11 27.61
C LEU A 280 8.36 -26.45 27.76
N MET A 281 8.06 -26.86 29.00
CA MET A 281 7.22 -28.03 29.25
C MET A 281 5.73 -27.79 28.96
N LEU A 282 5.22 -26.57 29.08
CA LEU A 282 3.84 -26.24 28.70
C LEU A 282 3.62 -26.35 27.18
N LEU A 283 4.62 -25.99 26.36
CA LEU A 283 4.54 -26.14 24.90
C LEU A 283 4.65 -27.63 24.48
N GLY A 284 5.53 -28.39 25.13
CA GLY A 284 5.68 -29.83 24.88
C GLY A 284 4.45 -30.64 25.32
N THR A 285 3.85 -30.32 26.46
CA THR A 285 2.64 -31.00 26.95
C THR A 285 1.43 -30.69 26.07
N ALA A 286 1.27 -29.47 25.55
CA ALA A 286 0.20 -29.15 24.60
C ALA A 286 0.31 -29.97 23.30
N LEU A 287 1.53 -30.20 22.79
CA LEU A 287 1.78 -31.01 21.60
C LEU A 287 1.50 -32.51 21.84
N VAL A 288 1.87 -33.02 23.02
CA VAL A 288 1.58 -34.41 23.43
C VAL A 288 0.07 -34.62 23.68
N ILE A 289 -0.63 -33.63 24.23
CA ILE A 289 -2.09 -33.68 24.41
C ILE A 289 -2.80 -33.62 23.06
N ALA A 290 -2.35 -32.80 22.11
CA ALA A 290 -2.92 -32.72 20.75
C ALA A 290 -2.75 -34.01 19.95
N THR A 291 -1.59 -34.68 20.10
CA THR A 291 -1.32 -35.97 19.47
C THR A 291 -2.11 -37.12 20.14
N LEU A 292 -2.22 -37.14 21.47
CA LEU A 292 -3.06 -38.11 22.20
C LEU A 292 -4.56 -37.93 21.92
N LEU A 293 -5.04 -36.68 21.79
CA LEU A 293 -6.43 -36.41 21.40
C LEU A 293 -6.72 -36.83 19.95
N SER A 294 -5.74 -36.68 19.04
CA SER A 294 -5.85 -37.21 17.67
C SER A 294 -5.90 -38.74 17.63
N ILE A 295 -5.13 -39.42 18.49
CA ILE A 295 -5.13 -40.89 18.57
C ILE A 295 -6.42 -41.41 19.23
N LYS A 296 -6.94 -40.73 20.27
CA LYS A 296 -8.23 -41.09 20.89
C LYS A 296 -9.41 -40.89 19.95
N ASN A 297 -9.40 -39.84 19.12
CA ASN A 297 -10.42 -39.61 18.09
C ASN A 297 -10.38 -40.62 16.94
N LEU A 298 -9.28 -41.37 16.76
CA LEU A 298 -9.24 -42.50 15.83
C LEU A 298 -10.01 -43.73 16.34
N THR A 299 -10.26 -43.82 17.65
CA THR A 299 -10.85 -45.01 18.29
C THR A 299 -12.33 -44.91 18.63
N ASN A 300 -12.96 -43.73 18.48
CA ASN A 300 -14.39 -43.57 18.77
C ASN A 300 -15.07 -42.52 17.88
N PRO A 301 -15.56 -42.88 16.68
CA PRO A 301 -16.06 -41.92 15.71
C PRO A 301 -17.56 -41.67 15.94
N ARG A 302 -17.95 -41.09 17.07
CA ARG A 302 -19.32 -40.61 17.28
C ARG A 302 -19.34 -39.35 18.13
N GLN A 303 -18.90 -38.23 17.54
CA GLN A 303 -19.41 -36.89 17.83
C GLN A 303 -18.99 -35.97 16.69
N GLY A 304 -19.97 -35.44 15.94
CA GLY A 304 -19.74 -34.54 14.83
C GLY A 304 -19.21 -33.20 15.32
N LEU A 305 -17.96 -32.88 14.97
CA LEU A 305 -17.39 -31.55 15.12
C LEU A 305 -17.63 -30.76 13.82
N LYS A 306 -18.11 -29.51 13.94
CA LYS A 306 -18.24 -28.58 12.82
C LYS A 306 -16.85 -28.30 12.22
N PRO A 307 -16.73 -28.16 10.89
CA PRO A 307 -15.45 -27.99 10.23
C PRO A 307 -14.77 -26.68 10.67
N THR A 308 -13.51 -26.76 11.08
CA THR A 308 -12.65 -25.59 11.30
C THR A 308 -12.17 -25.05 9.96
N PHE A 309 -11.86 -23.75 9.87
CA PHE A 309 -11.35 -23.08 8.66
C PHE A 309 -10.16 -23.84 8.02
N PHE A 310 -9.29 -24.42 8.84
CA PHE A 310 -8.19 -25.28 8.39
C PHE A 310 -8.65 -26.58 7.71
N SER A 311 -9.73 -27.22 8.19
CA SER A 311 -10.29 -28.41 7.52
C SER A 311 -10.86 -28.07 6.14
N ALA A 312 -11.51 -26.91 6.00
CA ALA A 312 -12.03 -26.45 4.71
C ALA A 312 -10.91 -26.12 3.71
N ILE A 313 -9.80 -25.51 4.17
CA ILE A 313 -8.62 -25.24 3.32
C ILE A 313 -7.94 -26.54 2.89
N VAL A 314 -7.72 -27.47 3.82
CA VAL A 314 -7.09 -28.77 3.50
C VAL A 314 -7.96 -29.60 2.57
N ASP A 315 -9.29 -29.56 2.74
CA ASP A 315 -10.20 -30.28 1.86
C ASP A 315 -10.30 -29.64 0.46
N ASN A 316 -10.23 -28.30 0.35
CA ASN A 316 -10.11 -27.62 -0.95
C ASN A 316 -8.79 -27.95 -1.65
N LEU A 317 -7.66 -27.94 -0.93
CA LEU A 317 -6.35 -28.30 -1.50
C LEU A 317 -6.30 -29.77 -1.95
N ARG A 318 -6.98 -30.68 -1.23
CA ARG A 318 -7.12 -32.07 -1.66
C ARG A 318 -8.05 -32.22 -2.86
N ALA A 319 -9.13 -31.46 -2.93
CA ALA A 319 -10.06 -31.46 -4.05
C ALA A 319 -9.35 -30.98 -5.33
N ASP A 320 -8.60 -29.88 -5.26
CA ASP A 320 -7.80 -29.35 -6.36
C ASP A 320 -6.73 -30.33 -6.81
N ARG A 321 -5.99 -30.94 -5.88
CA ARG A 321 -5.00 -31.96 -6.23
C ARG A 321 -5.63 -33.17 -6.92
N LYS A 322 -6.83 -33.58 -6.53
CA LYS A 322 -7.54 -34.71 -7.14
C LYS A 322 -8.08 -34.35 -8.53
N ALA A 323 -8.54 -33.11 -8.72
CA ALA A 323 -8.97 -32.59 -10.02
C ALA A 323 -7.79 -32.48 -11.01
N VAL A 324 -6.64 -31.97 -10.55
CA VAL A 324 -5.41 -31.86 -11.36
C VAL A 324 -4.89 -33.25 -11.75
N LEU A 325 -4.90 -34.22 -10.83
CA LEU A 325 -4.48 -35.60 -11.14
C LEU A 325 -5.45 -36.30 -12.10
N ALA A 326 -6.76 -36.02 -12.02
CA ALA A 326 -7.74 -36.55 -12.98
C ALA A 326 -7.55 -35.95 -14.38
N GLN A 327 -7.30 -34.64 -14.47
CA GLN A 327 -6.98 -33.96 -15.74
C GLN A 327 -5.67 -34.47 -16.37
N ALA A 328 -4.63 -34.69 -15.55
CA ALA A 328 -3.37 -35.24 -16.02
C ALA A 328 -3.52 -36.69 -16.52
N ALA A 329 -4.33 -37.51 -15.84
CA ALA A 329 -4.62 -38.88 -16.27
C ALA A 329 -5.44 -38.94 -17.58
N GLU A 330 -6.29 -37.94 -17.83
CA GLU A 330 -7.10 -37.85 -19.05
C GLU A 330 -6.29 -37.35 -20.26
N LEU A 331 -5.31 -36.47 -20.05
CA LEU A 331 -4.36 -36.04 -21.08
C LEU A 331 -3.41 -37.18 -21.51
N LEU A 332 -3.06 -38.09 -20.59
CA LEU A 332 -2.22 -39.26 -20.89
C LEU A 332 -2.97 -40.41 -21.58
N ARG A 333 -4.30 -40.32 -21.74
CA ARG A 333 -5.15 -41.36 -22.35
C ARG A 333 -5.60 -41.05 -23.79
N ARG A 334 -5.25 -39.90 -24.34
CA ARG A 334 -5.54 -39.58 -25.75
C ARG A 334 -4.38 -40.10 -26.64
N PRO A 335 -4.63 -40.99 -27.61
CA PRO A 335 -3.60 -41.51 -28.50
C PRO A 335 -3.03 -40.44 -29.44
#